data_AF-A0A151EFL4-F1
#
_entry.id   AF-A0A151EFL4-F1
#
_cell.length_a   1.000
_cell.length_b   1.000
_cell.length_c   1.000
_cell.angle_alpha   90.00
_cell.angle_beta   90.00
_cell.angle_gamma   90.00
#
_symmetry.space_group_name_H-M   'P 1'
#
loop_
_entity.id
_entity.type
_entity.pdbx_description
1 polymer ?
#
loop_
_entity_poly.entity_id
_entity_poly.type
_entity_poly.pdbx_seq_one_letter_code
_entity_poly.pdbx_strand_id
1 'polypeptide(L)'
;MLYSEHITFPYGQTENTATRLHFRVNRGVINFVWIIFPPGCAGLVKVRLYQEGHPFLPSQKDEFIRGDAYTFKIPVMYEVKGAPEQMTIEGWNEDDTYDHSIDFMFLVLPKWVTWPAYALSTMFERLIALFK
;
A
#
# COMPACT_ATOMS: atom_id res chain seq x y z
N MET A 1 11.18 -9.15 5.73
CA MET A 1 10.06 -10.10 5.55
C MET A 1 9.19 -9.61 4.43
N LEU A 2 8.72 -10.52 3.57
CA LEU A 2 7.76 -10.22 2.52
C LEU A 2 6.40 -10.77 2.96
N TYR A 3 5.37 -9.92 2.96
CA TYR A 3 3.98 -10.30 3.19
C TYR A 3 3.24 -10.24 1.86
N SER A 4 2.26 -11.12 1.68
CA SER A 4 1.46 -11.21 0.46
C SER A 4 0.02 -11.45 0.83
N GLU A 5 -0.88 -10.67 0.26
CA GLU A 5 -2.32 -10.78 0.49
C GLU A 5 -3.04 -10.82 -0.86
N HIS A 6 -4.06 -11.67 -0.96
CA HIS A 6 -4.93 -11.78 -2.13
C HIS A 6 -6.36 -11.49 -1.67
N ILE A 7 -7.04 -10.58 -2.35
CA ILE A 7 -8.40 -10.18 -2.00
C ILE A 7 -9.27 -10.03 -3.24
N THR A 8 -10.48 -10.56 -3.15
CA THR A 8 -11.52 -10.39 -4.17
C THR A 8 -12.51 -9.31 -3.72
N PHE A 9 -12.79 -8.37 -4.62
CA PHE A 9 -13.78 -7.32 -4.47
C PHE A 9 -15.01 -7.67 -5.33
N PRO A 10 -16.14 -8.00 -4.69
CA PRO A 10 -17.38 -8.28 -5.41
C PRO A 10 -17.81 -7.13 -6.31
N TYR A 11 -18.42 -7.41 -7.47
CA TYR A 11 -18.98 -6.38 -8.33
C TYR A 11 -20.11 -5.59 -7.62
N GLY A 12 -20.41 -4.39 -8.11
CA GLY A 12 -21.51 -3.54 -7.67
C GLY A 12 -21.28 -2.86 -6.32
N GLN A 13 -20.04 -2.79 -5.86
CA GLN A 13 -19.71 -2.14 -4.60
C GLN A 13 -19.53 -0.63 -4.77
N THR A 14 -19.81 0.10 -3.70
CA THR A 14 -19.45 1.51 -3.51
C THR A 14 -18.50 1.63 -2.33
N GLU A 15 -17.93 2.82 -2.12
CA GLU A 15 -17.11 3.09 -0.94
C GLU A 15 -17.83 2.76 0.38
N ASN A 16 -19.14 2.99 0.45
CA ASN A 16 -19.96 2.70 1.64
C ASN A 16 -20.09 1.19 1.92
N THR A 17 -19.92 0.35 0.90
CA THR A 17 -20.01 -1.11 0.97
C THR A 17 -18.66 -1.77 0.71
N ALA A 18 -17.56 -1.03 0.91
CA ALA A 18 -16.21 -1.49 0.63
C ALA A 18 -15.82 -2.73 1.43
N THR A 19 -15.11 -3.65 0.78
CA THR A 19 -14.50 -4.80 1.43
C THR A 19 -13.26 -4.37 2.19
N ARG A 20 -13.09 -4.90 3.41
CA ARG A 20 -11.89 -4.69 4.22
C ARG A 20 -11.24 -6.03 4.55
N LEU A 21 -9.97 -6.18 4.23
CA LEU A 21 -9.13 -7.28 4.69
C LEU A 21 -8.16 -6.78 5.74
N HIS A 22 -8.15 -7.44 6.90
CA HIS A 22 -7.23 -7.15 7.97
C HIS A 22 -6.12 -8.20 8.01
N PHE A 23 -4.86 -7.75 8.01
CA PHE A 23 -3.69 -8.61 8.10
C PHE A 23 -2.70 -8.07 9.12
N ARG A 24 -1.77 -8.91 9.57
CA ARG A 24 -0.82 -8.55 10.64
C ARG A 24 0.59 -8.46 10.11
N VAL A 25 1.25 -7.36 10.46
CA VAL A 25 2.64 -7.08 10.07
C VAL A 25 3.51 -6.96 11.32
N ASN A 26 4.70 -7.56 11.26
CA ASN A 26 5.66 -7.46 12.36
C ASN A 26 6.36 -6.10 12.34
N ARG A 27 6.89 -5.70 13.51
CA ARG A 27 7.70 -4.48 13.66
C ARG A 27 8.79 -4.38 12.60
N GLY A 28 8.91 -3.20 12.01
CA GLY A 28 9.87 -2.91 10.96
C GLY A 28 9.46 -1.67 10.17
N VAL A 29 10.02 -1.52 8.98
CA VAL A 29 9.66 -0.46 8.04
C VAL A 29 9.15 -1.10 6.76
N ILE A 30 7.88 -0.88 6.43
CA ILE A 30 7.35 -1.20 5.10
C ILE A 30 8.07 -0.26 4.14
N ASN A 31 8.89 -0.83 3.27
CA ASN A 31 9.77 -0.11 2.36
C ASN A 31 9.21 -0.06 0.93
N PHE A 32 8.46 -1.09 0.55
CA PHE A 32 7.76 -1.14 -0.73
C PHE A 32 6.41 -1.82 -0.55
N VAL A 33 5.44 -1.29 -1.29
CA VAL A 33 4.15 -1.94 -1.53
C VAL A 33 4.04 -2.22 -3.02
N TRP A 34 3.66 -3.45 -3.37
CA TRP A 34 3.22 -3.79 -4.71
C TRP A 34 1.70 -3.97 -4.69
N ILE A 35 1.02 -3.37 -5.65
CA ILE A 35 -0.41 -3.54 -5.89
C ILE A 35 -0.55 -3.98 -7.34
N ILE A 36 -1.00 -5.21 -7.53
CA ILE A 36 -1.03 -5.87 -8.84
C ILE A 36 -2.49 -5.96 -9.27
N PHE A 37 -2.83 -5.21 -10.32
CA PHE A 37 -4.13 -5.28 -10.97
C PHE A 37 -4.04 -6.24 -12.16
N PRO A 38 -4.72 -7.40 -12.13
CA PRO A 38 -4.81 -8.27 -13.29
C PRO A 38 -5.48 -7.57 -14.48
N PRO A 39 -5.29 -8.08 -15.71
CA PRO A 39 -6.04 -7.61 -16.86
C PRO A 39 -7.55 -7.80 -16.66
N GLY A 40 -8.34 -6.80 -17.05
CA GLY A 40 -9.81 -6.85 -17.00
C GLY A 40 -10.42 -6.00 -15.90
N CYS A 41 -9.63 -5.44 -14.97
CA CYS A 41 -10.14 -4.55 -13.92
C CYS A 41 -10.65 -3.21 -14.46
N ALA A 42 -10.16 -2.77 -15.62
CA ALA A 42 -10.56 -1.52 -16.30
C ALA A 42 -10.51 -0.25 -15.42
N GLY A 43 -9.74 -0.25 -14.33
CA GLY A 43 -9.70 0.84 -13.36
C GLY A 43 -10.99 1.01 -12.52
N LEU A 44 -11.83 -0.02 -12.45
CA LEU A 44 -13.08 -0.04 -11.68
C LEU A 44 -12.89 -0.52 -10.23
N VAL A 45 -11.79 -1.22 -9.95
CA VAL A 45 -11.38 -1.54 -8.58
C VAL A 45 -10.57 -0.39 -8.00
N LYS A 46 -11.01 0.12 -6.86
CA LYS A 46 -10.36 1.18 -6.10
C LYS A 46 -9.87 0.60 -4.79
N VAL A 47 -8.61 0.86 -4.45
CA VAL A 47 -7.98 0.33 -3.23
C VAL A 47 -7.20 1.40 -2.48
N ARG A 48 -7.14 1.26 -1.16
CA ARG A 48 -6.34 2.08 -0.25
C ARG A 48 -5.97 1.27 0.99
N LEU A 49 -4.90 1.70 1.65
CA LEU A 49 -4.26 1.00 2.75
C LEU A 49 -4.26 1.85 4.02
N TYR A 50 -4.61 1.21 5.12
CA TYR A 50 -4.77 1.83 6.43
C TYR A 50 -3.94 1.14 7.50
N GLN A 51 -3.59 1.92 8.51
CA GLN A 51 -3.21 1.45 9.85
C GLN A 51 -4.07 2.22 10.86
N GLU A 52 -4.71 1.50 11.79
CA GLU A 52 -5.50 2.12 12.88
C GLU A 52 -6.54 3.16 12.41
N GLY A 53 -7.12 2.97 11.21
CA GLY A 53 -8.10 3.90 10.63
C GLY A 53 -7.50 5.14 9.95
N HIS A 54 -6.18 5.27 9.91
CA HIS A 54 -5.47 6.32 9.17
C HIS A 54 -4.92 5.77 7.85
N PRO A 55 -5.23 6.41 6.70
CA PRO A 55 -4.70 5.99 5.42
C PRO A 55 -3.20 6.32 5.38
N PHE A 56 -2.40 5.36 4.94
CA PHE A 56 -0.98 5.61 4.66
C PHE A 56 -0.66 5.47 3.18
N LEU A 57 -1.54 4.84 2.39
CA LEU A 57 -1.40 4.77 0.94
C LEU A 57 -2.77 4.67 0.25
N PRO A 58 -3.21 5.68 -0.52
CA PRO A 58 -2.62 7.03 -0.65
C PRO A 58 -2.61 7.80 0.68
N SER A 59 -1.85 8.91 0.74
CA SER A 59 -1.73 9.72 1.95
C SER A 59 -2.97 10.56 2.25
N GLN A 60 -3.81 10.83 1.25
CA GLN A 60 -5.06 11.57 1.42
C GLN A 60 -6.22 10.59 1.59
N LYS A 61 -7.16 10.92 2.47
CA LYS A 61 -8.28 10.02 2.84
C LYS A 61 -9.22 9.74 1.68
N ASP A 62 -9.44 10.72 0.81
CA ASP A 62 -10.42 10.63 -0.28
C ASP A 62 -9.78 10.15 -1.60
N GLU A 63 -8.51 9.72 -1.57
CA GLU A 63 -7.80 9.20 -2.72
C GLU A 63 -7.71 7.67 -2.69
N PHE A 64 -7.59 7.07 -3.87
CA PHE A 64 -7.49 5.63 -4.07
C PHE A 64 -6.58 5.30 -5.25
N ILE A 65 -6.03 4.09 -5.23
CA ILE A 65 -5.25 3.52 -6.33
C ILE A 65 -6.16 2.62 -7.15
N ARG A 66 -6.05 2.72 -8.47
CA ARG A 66 -6.77 1.89 -9.43
C ARG A 66 -5.88 1.61 -10.64
N GLY A 67 -6.10 0.48 -11.30
CA GLY A 67 -5.34 0.09 -12.47
C GLY A 67 -6.04 -0.99 -13.29
N ASP A 68 -5.38 -1.36 -14.38
CA ASP A 68 -5.75 -2.47 -15.26
C ASP A 68 -4.48 -3.01 -15.91
N ALA A 69 -4.27 -4.33 -15.85
CA ALA A 69 -3.07 -5.00 -16.35
C ALA A 69 -1.75 -4.31 -15.92
N TYR A 70 -1.70 -3.82 -14.68
CA TYR A 70 -0.58 -3.00 -14.20
C TYR A 70 -0.20 -3.32 -12.75
N THR A 71 1.10 -3.31 -12.48
CA THR A 71 1.66 -3.46 -11.15
C THR A 71 2.23 -2.13 -10.67
N PHE A 72 1.58 -1.52 -9.68
CA PHE A 72 2.15 -0.39 -8.98
C PHE A 72 3.21 -0.90 -8.00
N LYS A 73 4.47 -0.50 -8.19
CA LYS A 73 5.54 -0.67 -7.22
C LYS A 73 5.82 0.67 -6.56
N ILE A 74 5.34 0.83 -5.33
CA ILE A 74 5.33 2.12 -4.64
C ILE A 74 6.38 2.08 -3.51
N PRO A 75 7.41 2.94 -3.56
CA PRO A 75 8.30 3.12 -2.42
C PRO A 75 7.52 3.80 -1.29
N VAL A 76 7.54 3.19 -0.11
CA VAL A 76 6.94 3.75 1.11
C VAL A 76 7.97 3.69 2.23
N MET A 77 7.92 4.62 3.18
CA MET A 77 8.78 4.59 4.37
C MET A 77 7.90 4.60 5.61
N TYR A 78 7.14 3.51 5.77
CA TYR A 78 6.13 3.42 6.81
C TYR A 78 6.63 2.57 7.97
N GLU A 79 6.87 3.19 9.13
CA GLU A 79 7.36 2.51 10.33
C GLU A 79 6.22 1.84 11.10
N VAL A 80 6.26 0.51 11.18
CA VAL A 80 5.40 -0.32 12.03
C VAL A 80 6.09 -0.43 13.39
N LYS A 81 5.53 0.21 14.42
CA LYS A 81 6.23 0.41 15.71
C LYS A 81 6.04 -0.78 16.66
N GLY A 82 4.83 -1.30 16.74
CA GLY A 82 4.44 -2.47 17.50
C GLY A 82 4.66 -3.79 16.76
N ALA A 83 4.45 -4.91 17.46
CA ALA A 83 4.46 -6.25 16.86
C ALA A 83 3.49 -7.19 17.60
N PRO A 84 2.56 -7.86 16.89
CA PRO A 84 2.09 -7.59 15.53
C PRO A 84 1.09 -6.41 15.47
N GLU A 85 1.23 -5.51 14.51
CA GLU A 85 0.24 -4.44 14.25
C GLU A 85 -0.73 -4.85 13.13
N GLN A 86 -1.99 -4.41 13.25
CA GLN A 86 -3.02 -4.68 12.27
C GLN A 86 -2.99 -3.62 11.16
N MET A 87 -2.83 -4.11 9.94
CA MET A 87 -2.94 -3.33 8.71
C MET A 87 -4.27 -3.67 8.04
N THR A 88 -4.80 -2.74 7.25
CA THR A 88 -6.08 -2.96 6.55
C THR A 88 -5.92 -2.58 5.09
N ILE A 89 -6.30 -3.52 4.22
CA ILE A 89 -6.58 -3.25 2.81
C ILE A 89 -8.07 -2.96 2.73
N GLU A 90 -8.43 -1.79 2.21
CA GLU A 90 -9.81 -1.45 1.90
C GLU A 90 -9.93 -1.23 0.40
N GLY A 91 -11.01 -1.72 -0.18
CA GLY A 91 -11.32 -1.46 -1.57
C GLY A 91 -12.74 -1.80 -1.94
N TRP A 92 -13.14 -1.33 -3.10
CA TRP A 92 -14.44 -1.60 -3.69
C TRP A 92 -14.31 -1.68 -5.20
N ASN A 93 -15.19 -2.48 -5.79
CA ASN A 93 -15.24 -2.72 -7.21
C ASN A 93 -16.55 -2.15 -7.79
N GLU A 94 -16.41 -1.16 -8.66
CA GLU A 94 -17.52 -0.46 -9.33
C GLU A 94 -17.98 -1.14 -10.63
N ASP A 95 -17.39 -2.28 -10.99
CA ASP A 95 -17.88 -3.14 -12.07
C ASP A 95 -19.32 -3.60 -11.79
N ASP A 96 -20.11 -3.87 -12.83
CA ASP A 96 -21.50 -4.30 -12.72
C ASP A 96 -21.70 -5.79 -13.02
N THR A 97 -20.65 -6.48 -13.45
CA THR A 97 -20.71 -7.83 -14.02
C THR A 97 -19.70 -8.77 -13.37
N TYR A 98 -18.47 -8.33 -13.11
CA TYR A 98 -17.37 -9.22 -12.72
C TYR A 98 -16.74 -8.85 -11.38
N ASP A 99 -16.55 -9.87 -10.53
CA ASP A 99 -15.69 -9.78 -9.36
C ASP A 99 -14.24 -9.63 -9.82
N HIS A 100 -13.48 -8.80 -9.11
CA HIS A 100 -12.06 -8.57 -9.42
C HIS A 100 -11.18 -8.87 -8.21
N SER A 101 -10.06 -9.53 -8.45
CA SER A 101 -9.09 -9.86 -7.42
C SER A 101 -7.80 -9.06 -7.58
N ILE A 102 -7.26 -8.55 -6.47
CA ILE A 102 -6.04 -7.75 -6.43
C ILE A 102 -5.03 -8.43 -5.50
N ASP A 103 -3.78 -8.54 -5.97
CA ASP A 103 -2.67 -9.03 -5.15
C ASP A 103 -1.88 -7.85 -4.57
N PHE A 104 -1.57 -7.96 -3.28
CA PHE A 104 -0.78 -7.00 -2.54
C PHE A 104 0.48 -7.66 -2.00
N MET A 105 1.63 -6.99 -2.12
CA MET A 105 2.87 -7.44 -1.50
C MET A 105 3.49 -6.32 -0.68
N PHE A 106 4.03 -6.64 0.48
CA PHE A 106 4.64 -5.68 1.40
C PHE A 106 6.05 -6.14 1.78
N LEU A 107 7.06 -5.37 1.39
CA LEU A 107 8.43 -5.63 1.84
C LEU A 107 8.70 -4.86 3.13
N VAL A 108 8.86 -5.60 4.22
CA VAL A 108 9.20 -5.05 5.54
C VAL A 108 10.65 -5.32 5.85
N LEU A 109 11.41 -4.26 6.08
CA LEU A 109 12.83 -4.33 6.43
C LEU A 109 13.03 -3.92 7.89
N PRO A 110 14.06 -4.46 8.58
CA PRO A 110 14.45 -3.96 9.89
C PRO A 110 14.85 -2.48 9.81
N LYS A 111 14.52 -1.69 10.85
CA LYS A 111 14.81 -0.24 10.90
C LYS A 111 16.28 0.11 10.69
N TRP A 112 17.19 -0.72 11.21
CA TRP A 112 18.63 -0.52 11.06
C TRP A 112 19.13 -0.71 9.62
N VAL A 113 18.39 -1.39 8.75
CA VAL A 113 18.71 -1.51 7.31
C VAL A 113 18.24 -0.28 6.55
N THR A 114 17.09 0.30 6.92
CA THR A 114 16.49 1.42 6.19
C THR A 114 17.09 2.77 6.57
N TRP A 115 17.51 2.95 7.82
CA TRP A 115 18.05 4.22 8.33
C TRP A 115 19.41 4.65 7.74
N PRO A 116 20.43 3.78 7.54
CA PRO A 116 21.71 4.20 6.98
C PRO A 116 21.59 4.72 5.53
N ALA A 117 20.76 4.07 4.71
CA ALA A 117 20.49 4.51 3.35
C ALA A 117 19.81 5.89 3.32
N TYR A 118 18.89 6.13 4.25
CA TYR A 118 18.16 7.39 4.36
C TYR A 118 19.00 8.53 4.93
N ALA A 119 19.74 8.28 6.01
CA ALA A 119 20.59 9.30 6.66
C ALA A 119 21.67 9.82 5.70
N LEU A 120 22.25 8.94 4.89
CA LEU A 120 23.22 9.33 3.87
C LEU A 120 22.57 10.24 2.81
N SER A 121 21.40 9.89 2.29
CA SER A 121 20.72 10.70 1.27
C SER A 121 20.33 12.08 1.78
N THR A 122 19.79 12.18 3.00
CA THR A 122 19.40 13.48 3.57
C THR A 122 20.61 14.38 3.83
N MET A 123 21.74 13.80 4.27
CA MET A 123 22.98 14.56 4.42
C MET A 123 23.52 15.06 3.08
N PHE A 124 23.49 14.23 2.03
CA PHE A 124 23.89 14.64 0.68
C PHE A 124 22.97 15.72 0.11
N GLU A 125 21.65 15.61 0.27
CA GLU A 125 20.70 16.65 -0.18
C GLU A 125 20.97 17.99 0.50
N ARG A 126 21.24 18.00 1.81
CA ARG A 126 21.61 19.21 2.56
C ARG A 126 22.94 19.78 2.10
N LEU A 127 23.93 18.93 1.81
CA LEU A 127 25.21 19.35 1.24
C LEU A 127 25.05 19.99 -0.13
N ILE A 128 24.28 19.36 -1.04
CA ILE A 128 23.99 19.91 -2.37
C ILE A 128 23.25 21.25 -2.26
N ALA A 129 22.32 21.38 -1.32
CA ALA A 129 21.60 22.63 -1.06
C ALA A 129 22.50 23.75 -0.53
N LEU A 130 23.67 23.44 0.07
CA LEU A 130 24.65 24.45 0.52
C LEU A 130 25.53 24.98 -0.64
N PHE A 131 25.55 24.30 -1.79
CA PHE A 131 26.31 24.70 -2.98
C PHE A 131 25.41 25.21 -4.13
N LYS A 132 24.13 25.42 -3.87
CA LYS A 132 23.18 26.13 -4.74
C LYS A 132 22.88 27.50 -4.16
#